data_AF-A0A3P7DP43-F1
#
_entry.id   AF-A0A3P7DP43-F1
#
_cell.length_a   1.000
_cell.length_b   1.000
_cell.length_c   1.000
_cell.angle_alpha   90.00
_cell.angle_beta   90.00
_cell.angle_gamma   90.00
#
_symmetry.space_group_name_H-M   'P 1'
#
loop_
_entity.id
_entity.type
_entity.pdbx_description
1 polymer ?
#
loop_
_entity_poly.entity_id
_entity_poly.type
_entity_poly.pdbx_seq_one_letter_code
_entity_poly.pdbx_strand_id
1 'polypeptide(L)'
;MKEMAFLRSTDSKQKRTANTMACLLQAMEGSSVVVELKNYSTVQGILAGCDDAMNIEMKTVTIHDFKRHSTPLHCDSFHIQGKFIRFVHFDHYFNAAKVIHKWLNVPRKFGGPLRKKTR
;
A
#
# COMPACT_ATOMS: atom_id res chain seq x y z
N MET A 1 3.28 -21.63 -21.81
CA MET A 1 2.09 -20.75 -21.90
C MET A 1 1.72 -20.11 -20.56
N LYS A 2 1.65 -20.86 -19.44
CA LYS A 2 1.37 -20.31 -18.08
C LYS A 2 2.35 -19.21 -17.64
N GLU A 3 3.64 -19.39 -17.91
CA GLU A 3 4.69 -18.40 -17.57
C GLU A 3 4.48 -17.06 -18.27
N MET A 4 4.21 -17.05 -19.57
CA MET A 4 3.89 -15.83 -20.34
C MET A 4 2.66 -15.10 -19.80
N ALA A 5 1.61 -15.83 -19.39
CA ALA A 5 0.42 -15.25 -18.79
C ALA A 5 0.73 -14.63 -17.41
N PHE A 6 1.55 -15.30 -16.60
CA PHE A 6 2.02 -14.80 -15.32
C PHE A 6 2.84 -13.50 -15.50
N LEU A 7 3.80 -13.47 -16.43
CA LEU A 7 4.63 -12.29 -16.74
C LEU A 7 3.77 -11.09 -17.18
N ARG A 8 2.77 -11.31 -18.04
CA ARG A 8 1.84 -10.24 -18.44
C ARG A 8 1.04 -9.69 -17.26
N SER A 9 0.66 -10.55 -16.33
CA SER A 9 -0.06 -10.12 -15.12
C SER A 9 0.81 -9.31 -14.17
N THR A 10 2.09 -9.65 -14.04
CA THR A 10 3.03 -8.88 -13.22
C THR A 10 3.32 -7.53 -13.85
N ASP A 11 3.50 -7.46 -15.17
CA ASP A 11 3.71 -6.19 -15.90
C ASP A 11 2.51 -5.24 -15.77
N SER A 12 1.28 -5.77 -15.85
CA SER A 12 0.07 -4.94 -15.73
C SER A 12 -0.13 -4.41 -14.31
N LYS A 13 0.03 -5.28 -13.29
CA LYS A 13 0.04 -4.86 -11.87
C LYS A 13 1.09 -3.79 -11.63
N GLN A 14 2.28 -4.02 -12.16
CA GLN A 14 3.41 -3.12 -12.00
C GLN A 14 3.17 -1.75 -12.64
N LYS A 15 2.60 -1.73 -13.84
CA LYS A 15 2.19 -0.50 -14.52
C LYS A 15 1.13 0.23 -13.71
N ARG A 16 0.17 -0.48 -13.11
CA ARG A 16 -0.86 0.14 -12.28
C ARG A 16 -0.25 0.78 -11.04
N THR A 17 0.56 0.05 -10.28
CA THR A 17 1.23 0.55 -9.08
C THR A 17 2.08 1.79 -9.37
N ALA A 18 2.82 1.81 -10.49
CA ALA A 18 3.65 2.96 -10.87
C ALA A 18 2.84 4.22 -11.23
N ASN A 19 1.53 4.09 -11.49
CA ASN A 19 0.63 5.19 -11.83
C ASN A 19 -0.36 5.53 -10.70
N THR A 20 -0.20 4.94 -9.51
CA THR A 20 -1.05 5.21 -8.34
C THR A 20 -0.20 5.41 -7.09
N MET A 21 -0.84 5.85 -6.00
CA MET A 21 -0.18 5.97 -4.70
C MET A 21 0.11 4.62 -4.03
N ALA A 22 -0.27 3.48 -4.66
CA ALA A 22 0.13 2.16 -4.19
C ALA A 22 1.66 2.02 -4.13
N CYS A 23 2.40 2.63 -5.08
CA CYS A 23 3.87 2.62 -5.04
C CYS A 23 4.43 3.25 -3.77
N LEU A 24 3.79 4.31 -3.27
CA LEU A 24 4.21 4.95 -2.03
C LEU A 24 3.97 4.03 -0.84
N LEU A 25 2.78 3.42 -0.73
CA LEU A 25 2.47 2.50 0.36
C LEU A 25 3.40 1.28 0.36
N GLN A 26 3.67 0.69 -0.80
CA GLN A 26 4.62 -0.42 -0.94
C GLN A 26 6.04 -0.03 -0.53
N ALA A 27 6.46 1.20 -0.83
CA ALA A 27 7.77 1.70 -0.42
C ALA A 27 7.85 2.00 1.09
N MET A 28 6.71 2.11 1.77
CA MET A 28 6.59 2.39 3.20
C MET A 28 6.23 1.16 4.03
N GLU A 29 6.34 -0.05 3.48
CA GLU A 29 6.23 -1.30 4.24
C GLU A 29 7.14 -1.28 5.49
N GLY A 30 6.59 -1.77 6.60
CA GLY A 30 7.21 -1.71 7.92
C GLY A 30 6.93 -0.43 8.71
N SER A 31 6.31 0.58 8.11
CA SER A 31 5.98 1.83 8.81
C SER A 31 4.74 1.69 9.69
N SER A 32 4.73 2.39 10.82
CA SER A 32 3.52 2.59 11.63
C SER A 32 2.60 3.57 10.93
N VAL A 33 1.34 3.19 10.78
CA VAL A 33 0.33 3.99 10.09
C VAL A 33 -1.01 3.96 10.82
N VAL A 34 -1.80 5.01 10.62
CA VAL A 34 -3.24 5.02 10.94
C VAL A 34 -4.02 5.11 9.65
N VAL A 35 -4.81 4.09 9.34
CA VAL A 35 -5.69 4.07 8.18
C VAL A 35 -7.07 4.53 8.62
N GLU A 36 -7.50 5.68 8.10
CA GLU A 36 -8.89 6.10 8.23
C GLU A 36 -9.74 5.44 7.16
N LEU A 37 -10.81 4.77 7.59
CA LEU A 37 -11.78 4.14 6.71
C LEU A 37 -12.92 5.11 6.36
N LYS A 38 -13.61 4.84 5.25
CA LYS A 38 -14.76 5.63 4.77
C LYS A 38 -15.93 5.65 5.74
N ASN A 39 -16.04 4.64 6.60
CA ASN A 39 -17.04 4.57 7.67
C ASN A 39 -16.59 5.29 8.96
N TYR A 40 -15.51 6.08 8.91
CA TYR A 40 -14.94 6.83 10.03
C TYR A 40 -14.27 5.99 11.13
N SER A 41 -14.22 4.66 11.00
CA SER A 41 -13.37 3.82 11.85
C SER A 41 -11.88 4.06 11.50
N THR A 42 -10.98 3.85 12.45
CA THR A 42 -9.53 3.97 12.22
C THR A 42 -8.82 2.68 12.57
N VAL A 43 -7.88 2.28 11.73
CA VAL A 43 -7.05 1.08 11.93
C VAL A 43 -5.61 1.53 12.11
N GLN A 44 -5.09 1.41 13.32
CA GLN A 44 -3.71 1.72 13.65
C GLN A 44 -2.89 0.43 13.67
N GLY A 45 -1.69 0.45 13.11
CA GLY A 45 -0.76 -0.69 13.16
C GLY A 45 0.42 -0.52 12.21
N ILE A 46 1.16 -1.60 11.99
CA ILE A 46 2.29 -1.60 11.07
C ILE A 46 1.83 -2.05 9.68
N LEU A 47 2.13 -1.25 8.66
CA LEU A 47 1.91 -1.61 7.25
C LEU A 47 2.79 -2.80 6.87
N ALA A 48 2.18 -3.97 6.68
CA ALA A 48 2.89 -5.21 6.36
C ALA A 48 3.01 -5.46 4.84
N GLY A 49 2.06 -4.95 4.05
CA GLY A 49 2.07 -5.06 2.60
C GLY A 49 0.97 -4.25 1.94
N CYS A 50 1.15 -3.92 0.66
CA CYS A 50 0.15 -3.23 -0.15
C CYS A 50 0.16 -3.73 -1.59
N ASP A 51 -0.99 -4.12 -2.14
CA ASP A 51 -1.09 -4.56 -3.54
C ASP A 51 -1.32 -3.40 -4.53
N ASP A 52 -1.41 -3.71 -5.83
CA ASP A 52 -1.64 -2.72 -6.89
C ASP A 52 -3.05 -2.10 -6.87
N ALA A 53 -3.97 -2.68 -6.08
CA ALA A 53 -5.31 -2.16 -5.83
C ALA A 53 -5.42 -1.38 -4.51
N MET A 54 -4.29 -1.12 -3.82
CA MET A 54 -4.22 -0.52 -2.50
C MET A 54 -4.95 -1.31 -1.42
N ASN A 55 -5.11 -2.63 -1.58
CA ASN A 55 -5.45 -3.48 -0.45
C ASN A 55 -4.23 -3.55 0.46
N ILE A 56 -4.46 -3.37 1.77
CA ILE A 56 -3.40 -3.26 2.77
C ILE A 56 -3.47 -4.46 3.71
N GLU A 57 -2.33 -5.09 3.94
CA GLU A 57 -2.10 -5.98 5.06
C GLU A 57 -1.44 -5.20 6.20
N MET A 58 -1.96 -5.34 7.42
CA MET A 58 -1.40 -4.73 8.63
C MET A 58 -1.09 -5.77 9.69
N LYS A 59 -0.12 -5.48 10.55
CA LYS A 59 0.24 -6.27 11.72
C LYS A 59 0.26 -5.44 13.00
N THR A 60 0.07 -6.08 14.15
CA THR A 60 0.00 -5.42 15.48
C THR A 60 -1.05 -4.31 15.47
N VAL A 61 -2.31 -4.70 15.27
CA VAL A 61 -3.38 -3.80 14.86
C VAL A 61 -4.29 -3.45 16.04
N THR A 62 -4.64 -2.17 16.12
CA THR A 62 -5.71 -1.65 16.98
C THR A 62 -6.76 -0.96 16.13
N ILE A 63 -8.01 -1.38 16.26
CA ILE A 63 -9.14 -0.87 15.49
C ILE A 63 -10.01 -0.04 16.43
N HIS A 64 -10.23 1.21 16.06
CA HIS A 64 -11.17 2.10 16.73
C HIS A 64 -12.41 2.24 15.84
N ASP A 65 -13.57 1.85 16.37
CA ASP A 65 -14.83 2.09 15.68
C ASP A 65 -15.19 3.60 15.69
N PHE A 66 -16.03 4.04 14.77
CA PHE A 66 -16.50 5.43 14.72
C PHE A 66 -17.33 5.81 15.94
N LYS A 67 -17.87 4.82 16.65
CA LYS A 67 -18.60 5.01 17.91
C LYS A 67 -17.59 5.27 19.03
N ARG A 68 -17.55 6.52 19.50
CA ARG A 68 -16.61 7.05 20.51
C ARG A 68 -16.47 6.25 21.82
N HIS A 69 -17.33 5.27 22.09
CA HIS A 69 -17.38 4.53 23.35
C HIS A 69 -17.17 3.01 23.21
N SER A 70 -16.82 2.51 22.02
CA SER A 70 -16.42 1.11 21.89
C SER A 70 -14.98 0.92 22.39
N THR A 71 -14.74 -0.14 23.16
CA THR A 71 -13.39 -0.62 23.44
C THR A 71 -12.66 -0.91 22.12
N PRO A 72 -11.41 -0.48 21.92
CA PRO A 72 -10.65 -0.83 20.74
C PRO A 72 -10.52 -2.36 20.58
N LEU A 73 -10.56 -2.84 19.33
CA LEU A 73 -10.29 -4.24 19.03
C LEU A 73 -8.80 -4.41 18.72
N HIS A 74 -8.16 -5.39 19.33
CA HIS A 74 -6.77 -5.73 19.07
C HIS A 74 -6.68 -7.04 18.28
N CYS A 75 -5.84 -7.08 17.25
CA CYS A 75 -5.52 -8.29 16.52
C CYS A 75 -4.10 -8.29 15.97
N ASP A 76 -3.53 -9.48 15.77
CA ASP A 76 -2.16 -9.61 15.26
C ASP A 76 -2.05 -9.22 13.79
N SER A 77 -3.09 -9.48 13.01
CA SER A 77 -3.17 -9.17 11.59
C SER A 77 -4.55 -8.62 11.20
N PHE A 78 -4.58 -7.74 10.20
CA PHE A 78 -5.81 -7.19 9.66
C PHE A 78 -5.67 -6.82 8.18
N HIS A 79 -6.67 -7.20 7.38
CA HIS A 79 -6.73 -6.89 5.96
C HIS A 79 -7.74 -5.76 5.69
N ILE A 80 -7.32 -4.75 4.92
CA ILE A 80 -8.17 -3.64 4.50
C ILE A 80 -8.27 -3.65 2.98
N GLN A 81 -9.48 -3.75 2.45
CA GLN A 81 -9.68 -3.54 1.01
C GLN A 81 -9.53 -2.06 0.67
N GLY A 82 -8.76 -1.76 -0.38
CA GLY A 82 -8.43 -0.39 -0.77
C GLY A 82 -9.65 0.49 -1.04
N LYS A 83 -10.76 -0.10 -1.47
CA LYS A 83 -12.03 0.61 -1.71
C LYS A 83 -12.64 1.23 -0.45
N PHE A 84 -12.26 0.79 0.75
CA PHE A 84 -12.74 1.33 2.02
C PHE A 84 -11.81 2.35 2.66
N ILE A 85 -10.60 2.52 2.12
CA ILE A 85 -9.63 3.50 2.62
C ILE A 85 -10.09 4.91 2.26
N ARG A 86 -9.99 5.82 3.23
CA ARG A 86 -10.16 7.26 3.05
C ARG A 86 -8.80 7.97 3.08
N PHE A 87 -8.03 7.77 4.16
CA PHE A 87 -6.69 8.32 4.31
C PHE A 87 -5.75 7.30 4.94
N VAL A 88 -4.44 7.44 4.65
CA VAL A 88 -3.37 6.73 5.35
C VAL A 88 -2.46 7.79 5.95
N HIS A 89 -2.38 7.80 7.27
CA HIS A 89 -1.54 8.72 8.03
C HIS A 89 -0.27 8.01 8.45
N PHE A 90 0.85 8.70 8.31
CA PHE A 90 2.16 8.23 8.79
C PHE A 90 2.51 8.97 10.08
N ASP A 91 3.22 8.29 10.98
CA ASP A 91 3.65 8.83 12.27
C ASP A 91 4.84 9.80 12.18
N HIS A 92 5.40 10.00 10.98
CA HIS A 92 6.49 10.93 10.73
C HIS A 92 6.38 11.58 9.35
N TYR A 93 6.99 12.76 9.22
CA TYR A 93 7.17 13.42 7.93
C TYR A 93 8.30 12.76 7.14
N PHE A 94 8.09 12.58 5.84
CA PHE A 94 9.11 12.11 4.92
C PHE A 94 8.95 12.76 3.55
N ASN A 95 10.01 12.76 2.76
CA ASN A 95 9.95 13.25 1.38
C ASN A 95 9.32 12.19 0.47
N ALA A 96 8.01 12.29 0.25
CA ALA A 96 7.25 11.35 -0.59
C ALA A 96 7.79 11.24 -2.01
N ALA A 97 8.21 12.36 -2.62
CA ALA A 97 8.79 12.34 -3.97
C ALA A 97 10.07 11.49 -4.01
N LYS A 98 10.96 11.64 -3.01
CA LYS A 98 12.18 10.83 -2.89
C LYS A 98 11.86 9.34 -2.72
N VAL A 99 10.85 9.01 -1.91
CA VAL A 99 10.40 7.61 -1.71
C VAL A 99 9.85 7.02 -3.02
N ILE A 100 8.97 7.73 -3.70
CA ILE A 100 8.39 7.32 -4.99
C ILE A 100 9.48 7.15 -6.05
N HIS A 101 10.40 8.12 -6.17
CA HIS A 101 11.52 8.02 -7.10
C HIS A 101 12.42 6.83 -6.81
N LYS A 102 12.71 6.53 -5.54
CA LYS A 102 13.48 5.34 -5.17
C LYS A 102 12.76 4.08 -5.61
N TRP A 103 11.46 3.97 -5.34
CA TRP A 103 10.66 2.80 -5.71
C TRP A 103 10.57 2.58 -7.22
N LEU A 104 10.41 3.66 -8.01
CA LEU A 104 10.35 3.60 -9.47
C LEU A 104 11.68 3.16 -10.11
N ASN A 105 12.81 3.43 -9.46
CA ASN A 105 14.15 3.16 -9.98
C ASN A 105 14.77 1.85 -9.43
N VAL A 106 14.07 1.08 -8.60
CA VAL A 106 14.57 -0.24 -8.17
C VAL A 106 14.77 -1.12 -9.42
N PRO A 107 15.99 -1.65 -9.68
CA PRO A 107 16.21 -2.62 -10.75
C PRO A 107 15.37 -3.86 -10.48
N ARG A 108 14.34 -4.09 -11.32
CA ARG A 108 13.43 -5.21 -11.11
C ARG A 108 14.01 -6.47 -11.72
N LYS A 109 14.16 -7.52 -10.91
CA LYS A 109 14.77 -8.81 -11.32
C LYS A 109 14.09 -9.45 -12.53
N PHE A 110 12.83 -9.12 -12.82
CA PHE A 110 12.02 -9.80 -13.85
C PHE A 110 11.29 -8.87 -14.84
N GLY A 111 11.61 -7.57 -14.86
CA GLY A 111 11.01 -6.64 -15.81
C GLY A 111 12.07 -5.66 -16.27
N GLY A 112 12.39 -5.68 -17.57
CA GLY A 112 13.27 -4.68 -18.17
C GLY A 112 12.82 -3.26 -17.81
N PRO A 113 13.72 -2.27 -17.83
CA PRO A 113 13.40 -0.90 -17.43
C PRO A 113 12.13 -0.43 -18.13
N LEU A 114 11.23 0.24 -17.38
CA LEU A 114 10.07 0.92 -17.97
C LEU A 114 10.63 1.79 -19.09
N ARG A 115 10.40 1.38 -20.34
CA ARG A 115 10.87 2.08 -21.52
C ARG A 115 10.28 3.49 -21.42
N LYS A 116 11.13 4.49 -21.13
CA LYS A 116 10.73 5.90 -21.20
C LYS A 116 10.17 6.09 -22.60
N LYS A 117 8.87 6.37 -22.73
CA LYS A 117 8.34 6.87 -24.00
C LYS A 117 8.96 8.24 -24.17
N THR A 118 10.04 8.31 -24.93
CA THR A 118 10.41 9.52 -25.66
C THR A 118 9.19 9.91 -26.49
N ARG A 119 8.63 11.08 -26.19
CA ARG A 119 7.99 11.88 -27.22
C ARG A 119 9.07 12.76 -27.82
#